data_AF-A0A259PIE9-F1
#
_entry.id   AF-A0A259PIE9-F1
#
_cell.length_a   1.000
_cell.length_b   1.000
_cell.length_c   1.000
_cell.angle_alpha   90.00
_cell.angle_beta   90.00
_cell.angle_gamma   90.00
#
_symmetry.space_group_name_H-M   'P 1'
#
loop_
_entity.id
_entity.type
_entity.pdbx_description
1 polymer ?
#
loop_
_entity_poly.entity_id
_entity_poly.type
_entity_poly.pdbx_seq_one_letter_code
_entity_poly.pdbx_strand_id
1 'polypeptide(L)'
;MKDFVLYCKSYSRDFLRLKKLLESITLHNVERIPFYISTPASQKRLLDQVLHGGGYIWVADEDIVASNPKADLVKYREMPGGLSQQIIKAEFWRLSLCKNYLCLDSDSKFIRDFRQSDFVTLDNVPYTVLHQNKELFQIAANRGHDKVERDLGSESERVQKLFNRAGPRFYCAPAPFNWSAKVWQSLDQEYLRERGISIWDLITLDHPESLIYGEALMKYHAIPLIAVEPLFRTYHYDWQYFLMKRLGETEAKLARNYFGVIYQSAWDMDGSLGSLNKSLPSRLLTRIKRFGRYLQSYL
;
A
#
# COMPACT_ATOMS: atom_id res chain seq x y z
N MET A 1 -19.31 5.01 13.77
CA MET A 1 -18.40 4.91 12.62
C MET A 1 -17.52 6.16 12.59
N LYS A 2 -16.19 6.01 12.49
CA LYS A 2 -15.23 7.13 12.43
C LYS A 2 -15.22 7.75 11.03
N ASP A 3 -14.85 9.02 10.92
CA ASP A 3 -14.75 9.67 9.61
C ASP A 3 -13.53 9.20 8.82
N PHE A 4 -12.38 9.13 9.48
CA PHE A 4 -11.11 8.71 8.88
C PHE A 4 -10.26 7.92 9.89
N VAL A 5 -9.53 6.91 9.41
CA VAL A 5 -8.60 6.11 10.22
C VAL A 5 -7.34 5.75 9.43
N LEU A 6 -6.27 5.37 10.11
CA LEU A 6 -5.11 4.74 9.50
C LEU A 6 -5.31 3.21 9.56
N TYR A 7 -4.91 2.49 8.52
CA TYR A 7 -5.06 1.03 8.49
C TYR A 7 -3.88 0.34 7.83
N CYS A 8 -3.32 -0.69 8.48
CA CYS A 8 -2.27 -1.53 7.91
C CYS A 8 -2.60 -3.02 8.10
N LYS A 9 -2.62 -3.74 7.00
CA LYS A 9 -2.65 -5.21 6.99
C LYS A 9 -1.20 -5.69 6.96
N SER A 10 -0.78 -6.55 7.88
CA SER A 10 0.57 -7.15 7.89
C SER A 10 0.58 -8.67 8.14
N TYR A 11 1.74 -9.28 7.95
CA TYR A 11 2.06 -10.63 8.45
C TYR A 11 3.29 -10.61 9.33
N SER A 12 3.50 -11.71 10.06
CA SER A 12 4.62 -11.94 10.97
C SER A 12 5.98 -11.63 10.37
N ARG A 13 6.19 -11.92 9.08
CA ARG A 13 7.46 -11.63 8.38
C ARG A 13 7.84 -10.14 8.43
N ASP A 14 6.86 -9.25 8.47
CA ASP A 14 7.03 -7.80 8.38
C ASP A 14 6.77 -7.05 9.69
N PHE A 15 6.59 -7.73 10.83
CA PHE A 15 6.29 -7.04 12.09
C PHE A 15 7.39 -6.07 12.55
N LEU A 16 8.66 -6.30 12.19
CA LEU A 16 9.72 -5.31 12.48
C LEU A 16 9.59 -4.05 11.62
N ARG A 17 9.02 -4.15 10.41
CA ARG A 17 8.70 -2.97 9.58
C ARG A 17 7.48 -2.26 10.12
N LEU A 18 6.44 -3.03 10.44
CA LEU A 18 5.24 -2.54 11.08
C LEU A 18 5.54 -1.81 12.39
N LYS A 19 6.51 -2.29 13.17
CA LYS A 19 7.01 -1.59 14.37
C LYS A 19 7.57 -0.20 14.03
N LYS A 20 8.42 -0.10 12.99
CA LYS A 20 8.95 1.20 12.52
C LYS A 20 7.84 2.13 12.01
N LEU A 21 6.85 1.57 11.30
CA LEU A 21 5.66 2.33 10.89
C LEU A 21 4.93 2.87 12.11
N LEU A 22 4.62 2.02 13.09
CA LEU A 22 3.94 2.40 14.33
C LEU A 22 4.70 3.48 15.12
N GLU A 23 6.03 3.33 15.24
CA GLU A 23 6.91 4.33 15.86
C GLU A 23 6.81 5.67 15.13
N SER A 24 6.86 5.68 13.79
CA SER A 24 6.73 6.92 13.00
C SER A 24 5.34 7.54 13.08
N ILE A 25 4.27 6.73 13.13
CA ILE A 25 2.89 7.21 13.35
C ILE A 25 2.80 7.85 14.74
N THR A 26 3.34 7.19 15.77
CA THR A 26 3.33 7.72 17.15
C THR A 26 4.03 9.08 17.24
N LEU A 27 5.12 9.25 16.48
CA LEU A 27 5.88 10.48 16.44
C LEU A 27 5.15 11.62 15.69
N HIS A 28 4.53 11.32 14.55
CA HIS A 28 4.07 12.34 13.59
C HIS A 28 2.55 12.57 13.53
N ASN A 29 1.76 11.68 14.12
CA ASN A 29 0.30 11.78 14.13
C ASN A 29 -0.18 12.78 15.20
N VAL A 30 -0.18 14.07 14.85
CA VAL A 30 -0.48 15.15 15.81
C VAL A 30 -1.92 15.15 16.32
N GLU A 31 -2.85 14.54 15.58
CA GLU A 31 -4.27 14.45 15.92
C GLU A 31 -4.68 13.11 16.54
N ARG A 32 -3.73 12.19 16.74
CA ARG A 32 -3.98 10.84 17.28
C ARG A 32 -5.06 10.10 16.47
N ILE A 33 -5.02 10.24 15.14
CA ILE A 33 -5.89 9.50 14.22
C ILE A 33 -5.76 8.00 14.54
N PRO A 34 -6.88 7.28 14.78
CA PRO A 34 -6.81 5.88 15.19
C PRO A 34 -6.12 5.01 14.14
N PHE A 35 -5.16 4.20 14.58
CA PHE A 35 -4.43 3.26 13.74
C PHE A 35 -4.89 1.83 13.96
N TYR A 36 -5.43 1.23 12.92
CA TYR A 36 -5.87 -0.16 12.91
C TYR A 36 -4.80 -1.04 12.28
N ILE A 37 -4.53 -2.19 12.90
CA ILE A 37 -3.64 -3.22 12.36
C ILE A 37 -4.42 -4.52 12.24
N SER A 38 -4.39 -5.14 11.07
CA SER A 38 -4.89 -6.51 10.90
C SER A 38 -3.79 -7.52 10.62
N THR A 39 -4.00 -8.71 11.16
CA THR A 39 -3.18 -9.91 10.95
C THR A 39 -4.07 -11.14 11.07
N PRO A 40 -3.63 -12.33 10.63
CA PRO A 40 -4.30 -13.56 11.01
C PRO A 40 -4.35 -13.68 12.54
N ALA A 41 -5.46 -14.19 13.09
CA ALA A 41 -5.64 -14.37 14.53
C ALA A 41 -4.51 -15.22 15.16
N SER A 42 -4.02 -16.21 14.42
CA SER A 42 -2.90 -17.06 14.82
C SER A 42 -1.58 -16.30 15.06
N GLN A 43 -1.43 -15.09 14.51
CA GLN A 43 -0.23 -14.27 14.62
C GLN A 43 -0.33 -13.17 15.69
N LYS A 44 -1.49 -13.01 16.34
CA LYS A 44 -1.72 -11.94 17.34
C LYS A 44 -0.73 -11.97 18.50
N ARG A 45 -0.44 -13.15 19.05
CA ARG A 45 0.53 -13.30 20.15
C ARG A 45 1.91 -12.80 19.75
N LEU A 46 2.38 -13.15 18.55
CA LEU A 46 3.68 -12.69 18.06
C LEU A 46 3.67 -11.18 17.76
N LEU A 47 2.55 -10.65 17.25
CA LEU A 47 2.38 -9.22 17.02
C LEU A 47 2.58 -8.44 18.33
N ASP A 48 1.90 -8.85 19.40
CA ASP A 48 1.99 -8.21 20.71
C ASP A 48 3.40 -8.26 21.30
N GLN A 49 4.12 -9.37 21.09
CA GLN A 49 5.51 -9.51 21.51
C GLN A 49 6.43 -8.52 20.79
N VAL A 50 6.23 -8.29 19.49
CA VAL A 50 7.11 -7.42 18.68
C VAL A 50 6.77 -5.94 18.87
N LEU A 51 5.47 -5.60 18.89
CA LEU A 51 4.98 -4.21 18.98
C LEU A 51 4.77 -3.75 20.44
N HIS A 52 5.00 -4.62 21.43
CA HIS A 52 4.79 -4.34 22.86
C HIS A 52 3.33 -4.02 23.23
N GLY A 53 2.37 -4.50 22.45
CA GLY A 53 0.94 -4.53 22.80
C GLY A 53 0.22 -3.17 22.90
N GLY A 54 0.78 -2.07 22.35
CA GLY A 54 0.18 -0.74 22.45
C GLY A 54 0.31 0.11 21.19
N GLY A 55 -0.44 1.21 21.12
CA GLY A 55 -0.37 2.21 20.03
C GLY A 55 -1.21 1.91 18.79
N TYR A 56 -1.98 0.81 18.78
CA TYR A 56 -2.87 0.44 17.67
C TYR A 56 -4.13 -0.28 18.16
N ILE A 57 -5.12 -0.36 17.29
CA ILE A 57 -6.34 -1.16 17.48
C ILE A 57 -6.21 -2.39 16.58
N TRP A 58 -6.29 -3.58 17.17
CA TRP A 58 -6.16 -4.83 16.42
C TRP A 58 -7.50 -5.32 15.87
N VAL A 59 -7.48 -5.91 14.68
CA VAL A 59 -8.59 -6.65 14.08
C VAL A 59 -8.08 -7.95 13.46
N ALA A 60 -8.81 -9.05 13.59
CA ALA A 60 -8.45 -10.29 12.91
C ALA A 60 -8.74 -10.19 11.41
N ASP A 61 -7.84 -10.72 10.58
CA ASP A 61 -8.14 -10.90 9.15
C ASP A 61 -9.41 -11.76 8.98
N GLU A 62 -9.63 -12.76 9.84
CA GLU A 62 -10.81 -13.61 9.84
C GLU A 62 -12.12 -12.84 10.06
N ASP A 63 -12.13 -11.79 10.87
CA ASP A 63 -13.32 -10.95 11.09
C ASP A 63 -13.65 -10.13 9.83
N ILE A 64 -12.62 -9.68 9.11
CA ILE A 64 -12.78 -8.98 7.82
C ILE A 64 -13.37 -9.93 6.77
N VAL A 65 -12.82 -11.16 6.67
CA VAL A 65 -13.35 -12.19 5.75
C VAL A 65 -14.81 -12.51 6.10
N ALA A 66 -15.11 -12.76 7.36
CA ALA A 66 -16.46 -13.14 7.82
C ALA A 66 -17.50 -12.02 7.61
N SER A 67 -17.07 -10.76 7.50
CA SER A 67 -17.94 -9.62 7.24
C SER A 67 -18.44 -9.56 5.78
N ASN A 68 -17.89 -10.39 4.90
CA ASN A 68 -18.41 -10.57 3.55
C ASN A 68 -19.09 -11.94 3.42
N PRO A 69 -20.42 -12.00 3.23
CA PRO A 69 -21.16 -13.25 3.19
C PRO A 69 -20.82 -14.13 1.97
N LYS A 70 -20.16 -13.57 0.95
CA LYS A 70 -19.67 -14.31 -0.23
C LYS A 70 -18.19 -14.71 -0.12
N ALA A 71 -17.51 -14.35 0.96
CA ALA A 71 -16.13 -14.74 1.17
C ALA A 71 -16.03 -16.15 1.76
N ASP A 72 -14.91 -16.80 1.47
CA ASP A 72 -14.61 -18.14 1.96
C ASP A 72 -13.32 -18.11 2.80
N LEU A 73 -13.46 -18.46 4.09
CA LEU A 73 -12.34 -18.54 5.03
C LEU A 73 -11.33 -19.62 4.64
N VAL A 74 -11.75 -20.71 3.99
CA VAL A 74 -10.86 -21.75 3.47
C VAL A 74 -10.04 -21.15 2.32
N LYS A 75 -10.70 -20.54 1.34
CA LYS A 75 -10.05 -19.82 0.23
C LYS A 75 -9.04 -18.78 0.73
N TYR A 76 -9.39 -18.00 1.76
CA TYR A 76 -8.48 -17.03 2.38
C TYR A 76 -7.20 -17.69 2.92
N ARG A 77 -7.33 -18.80 3.65
CA ARG A 77 -6.19 -19.49 4.28
C ARG A 77 -5.25 -20.15 3.28
N GLU A 78 -5.79 -20.63 2.17
CA GLU A 78 -5.01 -21.29 1.11
C GLU A 78 -4.37 -20.28 0.13
N MET A 79 -4.90 -19.06 0.08
CA MET A 79 -4.45 -18.02 -0.83
C MET A 79 -3.02 -17.52 -0.51
N PRO A 80 -2.17 -17.29 -1.53
CA PRO A 80 -0.87 -16.66 -1.31
C PRO A 80 -1.00 -15.33 -0.57
N GLY A 81 -0.16 -15.14 0.46
CA GLY A 81 -0.25 -13.98 1.36
C GLY A 81 -0.22 -12.62 0.64
N GLY A 82 0.54 -12.51 -0.46
CA GLY A 82 0.58 -11.28 -1.26
C GLY A 82 -0.78 -10.92 -1.88
N LEU A 83 -1.55 -11.91 -2.33
CA LEU A 83 -2.87 -11.71 -2.93
C LEU A 83 -3.95 -11.50 -1.86
N SER A 84 -3.96 -12.33 -0.82
CA SER A 84 -4.93 -12.16 0.28
C SER A 84 -4.71 -10.83 1.02
N GLN A 85 -3.47 -10.31 1.06
CA GLN A 85 -3.21 -8.96 1.56
C GLN A 85 -3.95 -7.86 0.81
N GLN A 86 -3.94 -7.90 -0.52
CA GLN A 86 -4.64 -6.91 -1.34
C GLN A 86 -6.15 -6.96 -1.04
N ILE A 87 -6.72 -8.16 -0.98
CA ILE A 87 -8.15 -8.36 -0.74
C ILE A 87 -8.55 -7.93 0.68
N ILE A 88 -7.81 -8.33 1.71
CA ILE A 88 -8.10 -7.95 3.11
C ILE A 88 -8.05 -6.43 3.28
N LYS A 89 -7.14 -5.74 2.57
CA LYS A 89 -7.12 -4.27 2.57
C LYS A 89 -8.35 -3.67 1.92
N ALA A 90 -8.75 -4.23 0.78
CA ALA A 90 -9.93 -3.80 0.04
C ALA A 90 -11.24 -4.12 0.76
N GLU A 91 -11.28 -5.12 1.65
CA GLU A 91 -12.47 -5.54 2.40
C GLU A 91 -12.61 -4.92 3.79
N PHE A 92 -11.60 -4.20 4.29
CA PHE A 92 -11.62 -3.58 5.63
C PHE A 92 -12.86 -2.71 5.89
N TRP A 93 -13.41 -2.07 4.85
CA TRP A 93 -14.62 -1.25 4.94
C TRP A 93 -15.85 -2.03 5.41
N ARG A 94 -15.91 -3.35 5.20
CA ARG A 94 -17.05 -4.21 5.58
C ARG A 94 -17.32 -4.18 7.09
N LEU A 95 -16.28 -3.96 7.89
CA LEU A 95 -16.38 -3.85 9.34
C LEU A 95 -17.16 -2.60 9.79
N SER A 96 -17.45 -1.65 8.89
CA SER A 96 -18.20 -0.42 9.20
C SER A 96 -17.57 0.43 10.32
N LEU A 97 -16.24 0.32 10.49
CA LEU A 97 -15.49 1.04 11.51
C LEU A 97 -15.24 2.50 11.13
N CYS A 98 -15.11 2.79 9.83
CA CYS A 98 -14.79 4.10 9.28
C CYS A 98 -15.49 4.37 7.95
N LYS A 99 -15.61 5.66 7.58
CA LYS A 99 -16.06 6.08 6.24
C LYS A 99 -14.91 6.04 5.23
N ASN A 100 -13.74 6.53 5.65
CA ASN A 100 -12.52 6.58 4.85
C ASN A 100 -11.33 6.06 5.66
N TYR A 101 -10.29 5.57 4.97
CA TYR A 101 -9.07 5.10 5.61
C TYR A 101 -7.83 5.30 4.74
N LEU A 102 -6.71 5.66 5.39
CA LEU A 102 -5.39 5.61 4.79
C LEU A 102 -4.86 4.18 4.90
N CYS A 103 -4.90 3.44 3.80
CA CYS A 103 -4.35 2.10 3.72
C CYS A 103 -2.82 2.17 3.52
N LEU A 104 -2.08 1.69 4.51
CA LEU A 104 -0.62 1.72 4.60
C LEU A 104 -0.02 0.32 4.38
N ASP A 105 1.14 0.29 3.73
CA ASP A 105 2.02 -0.88 3.74
C ASP A 105 2.93 -0.87 4.97
N SER A 106 3.27 -2.06 5.47
CA SER A 106 4.11 -2.18 6.67
C SER A 106 5.55 -1.67 6.47
N ASP A 107 6.02 -1.53 5.23
CA ASP A 107 7.31 -0.92 4.86
C ASP A 107 7.24 0.60 4.64
N SER A 108 6.11 1.23 5.00
CA SER A 108 5.94 2.67 5.06
C SER A 108 6.56 3.26 6.33
N LYS A 109 7.03 4.50 6.23
CA LYS A 109 7.50 5.30 7.38
C LYS A 109 7.13 6.76 7.18
N PHE A 110 6.44 7.37 8.14
CA PHE A 110 6.20 8.82 8.15
C PHE A 110 7.50 9.56 8.49
N ILE A 111 7.71 10.71 7.84
CA ILE A 111 8.92 11.54 8.00
C ILE A 111 8.60 13.00 8.36
N ARG A 112 7.31 13.33 8.50
CA ARG A 112 6.82 14.64 8.95
C ARG A 112 5.45 14.50 9.59
N ASP A 113 5.11 15.51 10.38
CA ASP A 113 3.82 15.61 11.04
C ASP A 113 2.67 15.66 10.02
N PHE A 114 1.56 15.01 10.37
CA PHE A 114 0.37 14.94 9.54
C PHE A 114 -0.91 15.02 10.37
N ARG A 115 -1.98 15.47 9.71
CA ARG A 115 -3.33 15.66 10.23
C ARG A 115 -4.33 14.97 9.32
N GLN A 116 -5.59 14.88 9.74
CA GLN A 116 -6.63 14.30 8.91
C GLN A 116 -6.86 15.13 7.62
N SER A 117 -6.79 16.45 7.72
CA SER A 117 -6.98 17.38 6.59
C SER A 117 -5.93 17.23 5.48
N ASP A 118 -4.83 16.54 5.74
CA ASP A 118 -3.83 16.22 4.73
C ASP A 118 -4.29 15.12 3.75
N PHE A 119 -5.31 14.34 4.13
CA PHE A 119 -5.78 13.16 3.40
C PHE A 119 -7.23 13.23 2.95
N VAL A 120 -8.05 14.00 3.66
CA VAL A 120 -9.48 14.20 3.34
C VAL A 120 -9.85 15.68 3.41
N THR A 121 -10.82 16.11 2.60
CA THR A 121 -11.38 17.46 2.68
C THR A 121 -12.18 17.69 3.96
N LEU A 122 -12.60 18.94 4.21
CA LEU A 122 -13.51 19.29 5.31
C LEU A 122 -14.85 18.52 5.24
N ASP A 123 -15.33 18.23 4.03
CA ASP A 123 -16.54 17.42 3.79
C ASP A 123 -16.27 15.90 3.85
N ASN A 124 -15.10 15.50 4.34
CA ASN A 124 -14.64 14.11 4.46
C ASN A 124 -14.62 13.36 3.12
N VAL A 125 -14.21 14.03 2.04
CA VAL A 125 -13.92 13.41 0.75
C VAL A 125 -12.42 13.12 0.68
N PRO A 126 -12.00 11.86 0.49
CA PRO A 126 -10.57 11.53 0.38
C PRO A 126 -9.94 12.08 -0.89
N TYR A 127 -8.75 12.65 -0.76
CA TYR A 127 -7.91 12.96 -1.91
C TYR A 127 -7.47 11.66 -2.58
N THR A 128 -7.68 11.54 -3.88
CA THR A 128 -7.37 10.33 -4.65
C THR A 128 -5.98 10.46 -5.25
N VAL A 129 -5.06 9.56 -4.86
CA VAL A 129 -3.80 9.41 -5.59
C VAL A 129 -4.14 8.96 -7.01
N LEU A 130 -3.86 9.79 -8.00
CA LEU A 130 -4.19 9.52 -9.39
C LEU A 130 -3.18 10.21 -10.31
N HIS A 131 -2.27 9.43 -10.88
CA HIS A 131 -1.18 9.96 -11.70
C HIS A 131 -0.82 9.00 -12.84
N GLN A 132 0.09 9.41 -13.73
CA GLN A 132 0.45 8.65 -14.94
C GLN A 132 1.84 7.99 -14.87
N ASN A 133 2.48 7.97 -13.70
CA ASN A 133 3.83 7.44 -13.52
C ASN A 133 4.93 8.04 -14.42
N LYS A 134 4.74 9.25 -14.95
CA LYS A 134 5.66 9.87 -15.93
C LYS A 134 7.10 9.96 -15.43
N GLU A 135 7.33 10.39 -14.19
CA GLU A 135 8.68 10.48 -13.62
C GLU A 135 9.35 9.09 -13.57
N LEU A 136 8.63 8.08 -13.07
CA LEU A 136 9.14 6.71 -12.97
C LEU A 136 9.48 6.14 -14.36
N PHE A 137 8.59 6.31 -15.34
CA PHE A 137 8.83 5.83 -16.70
C PHE A 137 10.00 6.55 -17.36
N GLN A 138 10.10 7.87 -17.20
CA GLN A 138 11.22 8.63 -17.75
C GLN A 138 12.56 8.18 -17.15
N ILE A 139 12.64 7.98 -15.83
CA ILE A 139 13.87 7.50 -15.20
C ILE A 139 14.17 6.06 -15.64
N ALA A 140 13.16 5.19 -15.74
CA ALA A 140 13.34 3.82 -16.21
C ALA A 140 13.90 3.79 -17.64
N ALA A 141 13.33 4.57 -18.57
CA ALA A 141 13.81 4.69 -19.94
C ALA A 141 15.25 5.21 -20.00
N ASN A 142 15.58 6.27 -19.24
CA ASN A 142 16.94 6.81 -19.17
C ASN A 142 17.97 5.78 -18.68
N ARG A 143 17.55 4.75 -17.95
CA ARG A 143 18.41 3.70 -17.40
C ARG A 143 18.29 2.36 -18.14
N GLY A 144 17.59 2.30 -19.27
CA GLY A 144 17.38 1.07 -20.04
C GLY A 144 16.53 0.03 -19.31
N HIS A 145 15.62 0.47 -18.44
CA HIS A 145 14.67 -0.36 -17.70
C HIS A 145 13.27 -0.37 -18.34
N ASP A 146 13.20 -0.48 -19.67
CA ASP A 146 11.95 -0.39 -20.44
C ASP A 146 10.86 -1.39 -20.01
N LYS A 147 11.26 -2.48 -19.36
CA LYS A 147 10.33 -3.47 -18.80
C LYS A 147 9.38 -2.83 -17.76
N VAL A 148 9.82 -1.81 -17.02
CA VAL A 148 9.01 -1.13 -16.00
C VAL A 148 7.77 -0.50 -16.64
N GLU A 149 7.95 0.27 -17.71
CA GLU A 149 6.82 0.89 -18.41
C GLU A 149 5.94 -0.14 -19.11
N ARG A 150 6.54 -1.15 -19.77
CA ARG A 150 5.77 -2.19 -20.46
C ARG A 150 4.87 -2.98 -19.53
N ASP A 151 5.40 -3.43 -18.40
CA ASP A 151 4.67 -4.27 -17.46
C ASP A 151 3.54 -3.47 -16.78
N LEU A 152 3.85 -2.29 -16.24
CA LEU A 152 2.86 -1.41 -15.60
C LEU A 152 1.84 -0.87 -16.61
N GLY A 153 2.23 -0.63 -17.85
CA GLY A 153 1.34 -0.23 -18.94
C GLY A 153 0.34 -1.33 -19.26
N SER A 154 0.82 -2.55 -19.45
CA SER A 154 0.00 -3.73 -19.74
C SER A 154 -0.98 -4.03 -18.60
N GLU A 155 -0.54 -3.91 -17.35
CA GLU A 155 -1.38 -4.09 -16.17
C GLU A 155 -2.50 -3.05 -16.10
N SER A 156 -2.18 -1.76 -16.26
CA SER A 156 -3.18 -0.68 -16.30
C SER A 156 -4.21 -0.90 -17.40
N GLU A 157 -3.77 -1.28 -18.60
CA GLU A 157 -4.67 -1.55 -19.73
C GLU A 157 -5.59 -2.75 -19.50
N ARG A 158 -5.11 -3.82 -18.85
CA ARG A 158 -5.97 -4.97 -18.50
C ARG A 158 -7.10 -4.54 -17.57
N VAL A 159 -6.78 -3.80 -16.51
CA VAL A 159 -7.79 -3.35 -15.54
C VAL A 159 -8.73 -2.32 -16.15
N GLN A 160 -8.21 -1.35 -16.91
CA GLN A 160 -9.01 -0.32 -17.60
C GLN A 160 -10.08 -0.94 -18.51
N LYS A 161 -9.73 -2.02 -19.22
CA LYS A 161 -10.67 -2.76 -20.09
C LYS A 161 -11.84 -3.37 -19.33
N LEU A 162 -11.67 -3.81 -18.08
CA LEU A 162 -12.77 -4.34 -17.27
C LEU A 162 -13.90 -3.32 -17.07
N PHE A 163 -13.56 -2.03 -17.04
CA PHE A 163 -14.51 -0.93 -16.82
C PHE A 163 -14.93 -0.22 -18.11
N ASN A 164 -14.49 -0.73 -19.27
CA ASN A 164 -14.71 -0.12 -20.59
C ASN A 164 -14.26 1.35 -20.65
N ARG A 165 -13.21 1.72 -19.91
CA ARG A 165 -12.71 3.09 -19.90
C ARG A 165 -11.77 3.30 -21.09
N ALA A 166 -11.89 4.46 -21.73
CA ALA A 166 -10.94 4.95 -22.73
C ALA A 166 -10.09 6.09 -22.16
N GLY A 167 -9.01 6.43 -22.88
CA GLY A 167 -8.16 7.57 -22.54
C GLY A 167 -6.93 7.18 -21.71
N PRO A 168 -6.33 8.14 -20.97
CA PRO A 168 -5.02 7.96 -20.35
C PRO A 168 -4.97 6.80 -19.36
N ARG A 169 -3.82 6.13 -19.28
CA ARG A 169 -3.52 5.16 -18.20
C ARG A 169 -3.26 5.93 -16.90
N PHE A 170 -4.03 5.59 -15.87
CA PHE A 170 -3.90 6.16 -14.54
C PHE A 170 -3.50 5.08 -13.54
N TYR A 171 -2.77 5.50 -12.52
CA TYR A 171 -2.30 4.68 -11.42
C TYR A 171 -2.76 5.32 -10.11
N CYS A 172 -3.27 4.48 -9.22
CA CYS A 172 -3.64 4.87 -7.85
C CYS A 172 -2.68 4.28 -6.81
N ALA A 173 -1.50 3.86 -7.28
CA ALA A 173 -0.40 3.33 -6.51
C ALA A 173 0.86 4.11 -6.87
N PRO A 174 1.85 4.24 -5.98
CA PRO A 174 2.09 3.42 -4.79
C PRO A 174 1.23 3.79 -3.58
N ALA A 175 1.22 2.89 -2.58
CA ALA A 175 0.73 3.17 -1.24
C ALA A 175 1.42 4.41 -0.63
N PRO A 176 0.82 5.05 0.39
CA PRO A 176 -0.47 4.73 0.97
C PRO A 176 -1.66 5.16 0.12
N PHE A 177 -2.77 4.45 0.29
CA PHE A 177 -3.99 4.68 -0.46
C PHE A 177 -5.06 5.35 0.41
N ASN A 178 -5.60 6.49 -0.03
CA ASN A 178 -6.76 7.10 0.58
C ASN A 178 -8.03 6.46 0.02
N TRP A 179 -8.59 5.49 0.75
CA TRP A 179 -9.77 4.77 0.30
C TRP A 179 -11.02 5.17 1.06
N SER A 180 -12.14 5.12 0.33
CA SER A 180 -13.49 5.34 0.84
C SER A 180 -14.29 4.04 0.80
N ALA A 181 -14.99 3.74 1.88
CA ALA A 181 -15.96 2.65 1.93
C ALA A 181 -17.02 2.76 0.83
N LYS A 182 -17.39 3.99 0.44
CA LYS A 182 -18.39 4.25 -0.61
C LYS A 182 -17.97 3.71 -1.98
N VAL A 183 -16.68 3.78 -2.31
CA VAL A 183 -16.17 3.31 -3.61
C VAL A 183 -16.15 1.78 -3.66
N TRP A 184 -15.72 1.14 -2.57
CA TRP A 184 -15.81 -0.32 -2.48
C TRP A 184 -17.25 -0.81 -2.49
N GLN A 185 -18.15 -0.09 -1.81
CA GLN A 185 -19.57 -0.37 -1.83
C GLN A 185 -20.18 -0.23 -3.23
N SER A 186 -19.82 0.82 -3.99
CA SER A 186 -20.30 0.95 -5.38
C SER A 186 -19.76 -0.17 -6.27
N LEU A 187 -18.50 -0.56 -6.13
CA LEU A 187 -17.95 -1.72 -6.86
C LEU A 187 -18.72 -3.01 -6.53
N ASP A 188 -19.03 -3.24 -5.25
CA ASP A 188 -19.83 -4.39 -4.82
C ASP A 188 -21.21 -4.40 -5.47
N GLN A 189 -21.90 -3.25 -5.45
CA GLN A 189 -23.27 -3.12 -5.95
C GLN A 189 -23.36 -3.19 -7.47
N GLU A 190 -22.51 -2.44 -8.16
CA GLU A 190 -22.61 -2.16 -9.60
C GLU A 190 -21.76 -3.09 -10.47
N TYR A 191 -20.83 -3.87 -9.90
CA TYR A 191 -19.97 -4.78 -10.66
C TYR A 191 -20.05 -6.21 -10.16
N LEU A 192 -19.80 -6.42 -8.87
CA LEU A 192 -19.65 -7.76 -8.29
C LEU A 192 -20.99 -8.49 -8.20
N ARG A 193 -22.03 -7.82 -7.68
CA ARG A 193 -23.37 -8.43 -7.51
C ARG A 193 -24.00 -8.79 -8.84
N GLU A 194 -23.95 -7.91 -9.84
CA GLU A 194 -24.49 -8.16 -11.18
C GLU A 194 -23.89 -9.42 -11.83
N ARG A 195 -22.60 -9.66 -11.57
CA ARG A 195 -21.85 -10.80 -12.12
C ARG A 195 -21.89 -12.05 -11.23
N GLY A 196 -22.54 -11.97 -10.07
CA GLY A 196 -22.58 -13.07 -9.11
C GLY A 196 -21.22 -13.42 -8.49
N ILE A 197 -20.19 -12.59 -8.66
CA ILE A 197 -18.84 -12.81 -8.12
C ILE A 197 -18.63 -12.03 -6.81
N SER A 198 -17.49 -12.28 -6.15
CA SER A 198 -17.01 -11.51 -5.01
C SER A 198 -15.70 -10.80 -5.33
N ILE A 199 -15.26 -9.92 -4.43
CA ILE A 199 -13.96 -9.26 -4.58
C ILE A 199 -12.79 -10.27 -4.58
N TRP A 200 -12.99 -11.45 -3.95
CA TRP A 200 -12.04 -12.56 -3.90
C TRP A 200 -11.85 -13.25 -5.25
N ASP A 201 -12.74 -12.99 -6.22
CA ASP A 201 -12.65 -13.49 -7.58
C ASP A 201 -12.12 -12.41 -8.54
N LEU A 202 -12.43 -11.14 -8.24
CA LEU A 202 -12.01 -10.00 -9.05
C LEU A 202 -10.52 -9.65 -8.85
N ILE A 203 -10.04 -9.59 -7.60
CA ILE A 203 -8.65 -9.24 -7.32
C ILE A 203 -7.77 -10.45 -7.59
N THR A 204 -6.87 -10.30 -8.56
CA THR A 204 -5.88 -11.31 -8.96
C THR A 204 -4.52 -10.64 -9.20
N LEU A 205 -3.48 -11.41 -9.51
CA LEU A 205 -2.18 -10.85 -9.92
C LEU A 205 -2.29 -9.96 -11.17
N ASP A 206 -3.27 -10.19 -12.03
CA ASP A 206 -3.50 -9.39 -13.24
C ASP A 206 -4.41 -8.19 -12.99
N HIS A 207 -5.12 -8.17 -11.86
CA HIS A 207 -6.12 -7.17 -11.50
C HIS A 207 -5.91 -6.69 -10.05
N PRO A 208 -4.86 -5.90 -9.80
CA PRO A 208 -4.54 -5.45 -8.45
C PRO A 208 -5.61 -4.50 -7.90
N GLU A 209 -5.81 -4.58 -6.59
CA GLU A 209 -6.82 -3.82 -5.85
C GLU A 209 -6.70 -2.30 -6.03
N SER A 210 -5.47 -1.80 -6.11
CA SER A 210 -5.21 -0.37 -6.25
C SER A 210 -5.74 0.19 -7.58
N LEU A 211 -5.59 -0.55 -8.69
CA LEU A 211 -6.14 -0.15 -9.99
C LEU A 211 -7.65 -0.36 -10.05
N ILE A 212 -8.14 -1.48 -9.48
CA ILE A 212 -9.58 -1.76 -9.39
C ILE A 212 -10.30 -0.63 -8.65
N TYR A 213 -9.74 -0.15 -7.54
CA TYR A 213 -10.30 0.98 -6.79
C TYR A 213 -10.41 2.24 -7.64
N GLY A 214 -9.32 2.60 -8.33
CA GLY A 214 -9.27 3.79 -9.18
C GLY A 214 -10.26 3.75 -10.33
N GLU A 215 -10.31 2.62 -11.05
CA GLU A 215 -11.24 2.44 -12.17
C GLU A 215 -12.70 2.39 -11.68
N ALA A 216 -12.98 1.77 -10.53
CA ALA A 216 -14.31 1.79 -9.93
C ALA A 216 -14.75 3.21 -9.55
N LEU A 217 -13.87 4.01 -8.94
CA LEU A 217 -14.15 5.41 -8.61
C LEU A 217 -14.44 6.24 -9.87
N MET A 218 -13.60 6.11 -10.90
CA MET A 218 -13.79 6.81 -12.18
C MET A 218 -15.06 6.38 -12.92
N LYS A 219 -15.48 5.12 -12.77
CA LYS A 219 -16.67 4.58 -13.46
C LYS A 219 -17.97 4.98 -12.76
N TYR A 220 -18.01 4.83 -11.44
CA TYR A 220 -19.25 4.92 -10.66
C TYR A 220 -19.40 6.24 -9.91
N HIS A 221 -18.34 7.04 -9.80
CA HIS A 221 -18.37 8.37 -9.17
C HIS A 221 -18.97 8.38 -7.76
N ALA A 222 -18.71 7.33 -6.96
CA ALA A 222 -19.29 7.17 -5.63
C ALA A 222 -18.89 8.29 -4.64
N ILE A 223 -17.82 9.02 -4.94
CA ILE A 223 -17.38 10.25 -4.28
C ILE A 223 -16.81 11.22 -5.33
N PRO A 224 -16.69 12.54 -5.02
CA PRO A 224 -15.97 13.46 -5.89
C PRO A 224 -14.51 13.03 -6.10
N LEU A 225 -14.04 13.08 -7.34
CA LEU A 225 -12.66 12.75 -7.68
C LEU A 225 -11.78 13.99 -7.52
N ILE A 226 -11.00 14.05 -6.45
CA ILE A 226 -10.02 15.12 -6.19
C ILE A 226 -8.62 14.53 -6.28
N ALA A 227 -8.00 14.67 -7.45
CA ALA A 227 -6.72 14.03 -7.75
C ALA A 227 -5.54 14.73 -7.03
N VAL A 228 -4.62 13.93 -6.52
CA VAL A 228 -3.33 14.36 -5.97
C VAL A 228 -2.20 13.43 -6.45
N GLU A 229 -0.96 13.91 -6.38
CA GLU A 229 0.23 13.11 -6.59
C GLU A 229 0.47 12.14 -5.42
N PRO A 230 1.37 11.13 -5.56
CA PRO A 230 1.69 10.19 -4.49
C PRO A 230 2.08 10.87 -3.17
N LEU A 231 1.46 10.42 -2.08
CA LEU A 231 1.65 10.99 -0.75
C LEU A 231 3.04 10.71 -0.17
N PHE A 232 3.64 9.59 -0.58
CA PHE A 232 4.92 9.08 -0.08
C PHE A 232 5.94 9.00 -1.22
N ARG A 233 7.23 9.20 -0.89
CA ARG A 233 8.31 8.91 -1.82
C ARG A 233 8.55 7.41 -1.82
N THR A 234 8.17 6.74 -2.91
CA THR A 234 8.34 5.31 -3.06
C THR A 234 9.53 4.98 -3.93
N TYR A 235 10.37 4.10 -3.42
CA TYR A 235 11.47 3.51 -4.15
C TYR A 235 11.08 2.10 -4.58
N HIS A 236 10.53 2.00 -5.79
CA HIS A 236 10.12 0.71 -6.37
C HIS A 236 11.33 -0.21 -6.59
N TYR A 237 12.46 0.40 -6.93
CA TYR A 237 13.69 -0.32 -7.19
C TYR A 237 14.85 0.31 -6.45
N ASP A 238 15.85 -0.50 -6.13
CA ASP A 238 17.04 -0.03 -5.45
C ASP A 238 17.90 0.90 -6.32
N TRP A 239 17.96 0.70 -7.63
CA TRP A 239 18.61 1.65 -8.54
C TRP A 239 17.99 3.04 -8.46
N GLN A 240 16.66 3.13 -8.25
CA GLN A 240 15.96 4.39 -8.08
C GLN A 240 16.39 5.03 -6.76
N TYR A 241 16.42 4.24 -5.68
CA TYR A 241 16.89 4.69 -4.38
C TYR A 241 18.32 5.25 -4.45
N PHE A 242 19.28 4.50 -4.98
CA PHE A 242 20.68 4.93 -5.05
C PHE A 242 20.86 6.17 -5.94
N LEU A 243 20.17 6.24 -7.09
CA LEU A 243 20.15 7.41 -7.95
C LEU A 243 19.71 8.66 -7.19
N MET A 244 18.55 8.59 -6.51
CA MET A 244 18.01 9.76 -5.81
C MET A 244 18.87 10.17 -4.63
N LYS A 245 19.42 9.20 -3.87
CA LYS A 245 20.37 9.49 -2.79
C LYS A 245 21.59 10.27 -3.30
N ARG A 246 22.11 9.93 -4.47
CA ARG A 246 23.23 10.64 -5.10
C ARG A 246 22.85 12.05 -5.58
N LEU A 247 21.62 12.25 -6.05
CA LEU A 247 21.08 13.59 -6.34
C LEU A 247 20.85 14.44 -5.08
N GLY A 248 21.23 13.92 -3.90
CA GLY A 248 21.20 14.64 -2.64
C GLY A 248 19.88 14.48 -1.90
N GLU A 249 19.06 13.48 -2.23
CA GLU A 249 17.80 13.20 -1.56
C GLU A 249 18.04 12.70 -0.12
N THR A 250 17.34 13.32 0.82
CA THR A 250 17.38 13.01 2.26
C THR A 250 15.97 13.09 2.82
N GLU A 251 15.67 12.36 3.90
CA GLU A 251 14.34 12.43 4.55
C GLU A 251 13.98 13.90 4.90
N ALA A 252 14.94 14.69 5.40
CA ALA A 252 14.71 16.11 5.71
C ALA A 252 14.30 16.96 4.49
N LYS A 253 14.85 16.68 3.29
CA LYS A 253 14.44 17.35 2.06
C LYS A 253 13.09 16.82 1.55
N LEU A 254 12.86 15.51 1.67
CA LEU A 254 11.61 14.86 1.27
C LEU A 254 10.42 15.33 2.11
N ALA A 255 10.62 15.58 3.41
CA ALA A 255 9.62 16.06 4.34
C ALA A 255 9.00 17.41 3.96
N ARG A 256 9.53 18.11 2.94
CA ARG A 256 8.92 19.31 2.37
C ARG A 256 7.75 19.01 1.44
N ASN A 257 7.76 17.85 0.78
CA ASN A 257 6.81 17.50 -0.29
C ASN A 257 6.07 16.18 -0.04
N TYR A 258 6.63 15.28 0.78
CA TYR A 258 6.10 13.94 1.04
C TYR A 258 5.83 13.75 2.53
N PHE A 259 4.80 12.97 2.85
CA PHE A 259 4.46 12.61 4.23
C PHE A 259 5.35 11.48 4.77
N GLY A 260 5.82 10.62 3.87
CA GLY A 260 6.58 9.45 4.24
C GLY A 260 7.41 8.89 3.10
N VAL A 261 8.09 7.79 3.39
CA VAL A 261 8.93 7.03 2.47
C VAL A 261 8.53 5.56 2.49
N ILE A 262 8.70 4.89 1.35
CA ILE A 262 8.54 3.44 1.23
C ILE A 262 9.82 2.84 0.66
N TYR A 263 10.41 1.93 1.44
CA TYR A 263 11.54 1.11 1.04
C TYR A 263 11.06 -0.30 0.76
N GLN A 264 10.82 -0.64 -0.51
CA GLN A 264 10.16 -1.90 -0.83
C GLN A 264 10.90 -3.11 -0.27
N SER A 265 10.14 -3.94 0.44
CA SER A 265 10.61 -5.19 1.06
C SER A 265 11.32 -6.17 0.11
N ALA A 266 11.06 -6.06 -1.21
CA ALA A 266 11.69 -6.86 -2.25
C ALA A 266 13.22 -6.68 -2.32
N TRP A 267 13.73 -5.50 -1.97
CA TRP A 267 15.16 -5.19 -2.03
C TRP A 267 15.73 -4.59 -0.74
N ASP A 268 14.90 -4.00 0.12
CA ASP A 268 15.32 -3.69 1.49
C ASP A 268 15.13 -4.92 2.39
N MET A 269 16.21 -5.62 2.72
CA MET A 269 16.14 -6.88 3.49
C MET A 269 16.31 -6.70 5.01
N ASP A 270 16.60 -5.48 5.50
CA ASP A 270 17.05 -5.26 6.88
C ASP A 270 15.91 -5.19 7.92
N GLY A 271 14.65 -5.27 7.48
CA GLY A 271 13.48 -5.19 8.36
C GLY A 271 12.59 -6.43 8.37
N SER A 272 13.01 -7.56 7.81
CA SER A 272 12.24 -8.81 7.92
C SER A 272 12.62 -9.61 9.16
N LEU A 273 11.62 -10.18 9.84
CA LEU A 273 11.84 -11.18 10.90
C LEU A 273 12.53 -12.41 10.29
N GLY A 274 13.69 -12.76 10.85
CA GLY A 274 14.57 -13.82 10.33
C GLY A 274 15.76 -13.32 9.48
N SER A 275 15.84 -12.04 9.12
CA SER A 275 17.04 -11.46 8.47
C SER A 275 18.29 -11.59 9.35
N LEU A 276 18.13 -11.57 10.67
CA LEU A 276 19.18 -11.80 11.67
C LEU A 276 19.65 -13.26 11.74
N ASN A 277 18.93 -14.23 11.18
CA ASN A 277 19.38 -15.63 11.13
C ASN A 277 20.31 -15.93 9.94
N LYS A 278 20.61 -14.93 9.10
CA LYS A 278 21.57 -15.09 7.99
C LYS A 278 23.00 -15.18 8.50
N SER A 279 23.75 -16.15 7.97
CA SER A 279 25.18 -16.34 8.25
C SER A 279 26.02 -15.11 7.90
N LEU A 280 27.17 -14.93 8.57
CA LEU A 280 28.10 -13.82 8.31
C LEU A 280 28.50 -13.68 6.83
N PRO A 281 28.80 -14.77 6.08
CA PRO A 281 29.07 -14.68 4.65
C PRO A 281 27.88 -14.14 3.83
N SER A 282 26.66 -14.54 4.18
CA SER A 282 25.43 -14.06 3.51
C SER A 282 25.23 -12.56 3.71
N ARG A 283 25.52 -12.06 4.92
CA ARG A 283 25.45 -10.61 5.23
C ARG A 283 26.53 -9.83 4.49
N LEU A 284 27.75 -10.34 4.42
CA LEU A 284 28.85 -9.71 3.67
C LEU A 284 28.53 -9.64 2.17
N LEU A 285 28.07 -10.74 1.57
CA LEU A 285 27.65 -10.78 0.17
C LEU A 285 26.54 -9.76 -0.13
N THR A 286 25.57 -9.62 0.79
CA THR A 286 24.49 -8.63 0.66
C THR A 286 25.03 -7.20 0.65
N ARG A 287 26.01 -6.88 1.51
CA ARG A 287 26.67 -5.57 1.52
C ARG A 287 27.47 -5.32 0.25
N ILE A 288 28.22 -6.30 -0.23
CA ILE A 288 28.98 -6.20 -1.49
C ILE A 288 28.02 -5.94 -2.67
N LYS A 289 26.91 -6.69 -2.75
CA LYS A 289 25.88 -6.47 -3.78
C LYS A 289 25.29 -5.08 -3.71
N ARG A 290 24.94 -4.58 -2.51
CA ARG A 290 24.44 -3.19 -2.33
C ARG A 290 25.46 -2.15 -2.77
N PHE A 291 26.73 -2.34 -2.42
CA PHE A 291 27.81 -1.44 -2.86
C PHE A 291 27.99 -1.47 -4.38
N GLY A 292 27.96 -2.64 -5.00
CA GLY A 292 27.97 -2.78 -6.46
C GLY A 292 26.80 -2.06 -7.14
N ARG A 293 25.58 -2.17 -6.59
CA ARG A 293 24.39 -1.45 -7.11
C ARG A 293 24.49 0.06 -6.91
N TYR A 294 25.07 0.51 -5.80
CA TYR A 294 25.42 1.91 -5.59
C TYR A 294 26.40 2.40 -6.66
N LEU A 295 27.46 1.64 -6.97
CA LEU A 295 28.39 1.97 -8.05
C LEU A 295 27.72 1.96 -9.43
N GLN A 296 26.82 1.01 -9.70
CA GLN A 296 26.04 0.99 -10.94
C GLN A 296 25.15 2.22 -11.12
N SER A 297 24.77 2.90 -10.03
CA SER A 297 24.05 4.17 -10.17
C SER A 297 24.87 5.22 -10.94
N TYR A 298 26.21 5.15 -10.94
CA TYR A 298 27.11 6.04 -11.67
C TYR A 298 27.12 5.87 -13.19
N LEU A 299 26.65 4.70 -13.66
CA LEU A 299 26.42 4.39 -15.06
C LEU A 299 24.96 4.73 -15.43
#